data_AF-A0A7V0Z8K3-F1
#
_entry.id   AF-A0A7V0Z8K3-F1
#
_cell.length_a   1.000
_cell.length_b   1.000
_cell.length_c   1.000
_cell.angle_alpha   90.00
_cell.angle_beta   90.00
_cell.angle_gamma   90.00
#
_symmetry.space_group_name_H-M   'P 1'
#
loop_
_entity.id
_entity.type
_entity.pdbx_description
1 polymer ?
#
loop_
_entity_poly.entity_id
_entity_poly.type
_entity_poly.pdbx_seq_one_letter_code
_entity_poly.pdbx_strand_id
1 'polypeptide(L)'
;MLTNCFTKMLRYGMATLVALILFLPTPSIRAADDGGEAEVLKEQWGDLLHYINIARPKLAMSYAQALLDNKVSPREIYLLSVGKPDSLKTLQKGTNLEGMKETIEKLRTKIEKGYRAWQSDPEQIEESILMMARSLRGYMIGKQRLKESGQHAIPLLIQKLMDDKTPKLLRERIVTMLHELGRDAVRGYSVALKSSDLQLVGFLANALRQIEYPSA
;
A
#
# COMPACT_ATOMS: atom_id res chain seq x y z
N MET A 1 24.43 70.71 59.51
CA MET A 1 24.31 70.23 60.91
C MET A 1 24.32 68.71 60.87
N LEU A 2 25.39 68.12 61.41
CA LEU A 2 25.57 66.73 61.87
C LEU A 2 25.41 65.60 60.83
N THR A 3 26.48 65.17 60.16
CA THR A 3 27.46 64.11 60.55
C THR A 3 26.90 62.73 60.90
N ASN A 4 27.26 61.79 60.03
CA ASN A 4 27.90 60.50 60.32
C ASN A 4 27.07 59.38 60.97
N CYS A 5 26.78 58.36 60.16
CA CYS A 5 27.00 56.97 60.56
C CYS A 5 27.35 56.17 59.28
N PHE A 6 28.64 56.00 59.01
CA PHE A 6 29.37 54.76 59.34
C PHE A 6 29.36 53.77 58.16
N THR A 7 30.34 53.99 57.28
CA THR A 7 31.26 52.96 56.75
C THR A 7 30.80 51.50 56.69
N LYS A 8 30.89 50.98 55.46
CA LYS A 8 31.44 49.65 55.08
C LYS A 8 30.81 48.42 55.74
N MET A 9 30.36 47.48 54.91
CA MET A 9 30.88 46.10 54.77
C MET A 9 29.76 45.17 54.22
N LEU A 10 30.14 44.16 53.43
CA LEU A 10 29.31 43.27 52.58
C LEU A 10 28.91 43.91 51.24
N ARG A 11 29.71 43.84 50.15
CA ARG A 11 30.55 42.75 49.63
C ARG A 11 29.72 41.53 49.19
N TYR A 12 29.66 41.36 47.86
CA TYR A 12 29.34 40.16 47.07
C TYR A 12 27.88 39.81 46.76
N GLY A 13 27.61 39.60 45.47
CA GLY A 13 26.37 39.07 44.90
C GLY A 13 26.02 39.75 43.56
N MET A 14 26.89 39.72 42.55
CA MET A 14 26.76 38.77 41.43
C MET A 14 25.33 38.75 40.85
N ALA A 15 25.08 39.58 39.84
CA ALA A 15 23.95 39.44 38.93
C ALA A 15 24.32 39.95 37.53
N THR A 16 25.31 39.29 36.92
CA THR A 16 25.50 39.30 35.47
C THR A 16 24.32 38.60 34.81
N LEU A 17 23.51 39.37 34.10
CA LEU A 17 22.35 38.92 33.34
C LEU A 17 22.83 38.25 32.05
N VAL A 18 23.02 36.92 32.10
CA VAL A 18 23.32 36.09 30.92
C VAL A 18 22.00 35.70 30.27
N ALA A 19 21.74 36.24 29.09
CA ALA A 19 20.64 35.83 28.23
C ALA A 19 20.92 34.43 27.66
N LEU A 20 20.34 33.41 28.29
CA LEU A 20 20.36 32.02 27.84
C LEU A 20 19.35 31.84 26.69
N ILE A 21 19.83 31.93 25.45
CA ILE A 21 19.07 31.52 24.26
C ILE A 21 18.97 30.00 24.30
N LEU A 22 17.79 29.48 24.67
CA LEU A 22 17.45 28.06 24.56
C LEU A 22 17.39 27.68 23.08
N PHE A 23 18.49 27.12 22.58
CA PHE A 23 18.55 26.43 21.29
C PHE A 23 17.78 25.11 21.44
N LEU A 24 16.47 25.15 21.21
CA LEU A 24 15.69 23.93 21.05
C LEU A 24 16.19 23.24 19.77
N PRO A 25 16.66 21.98 19.82
CA PRO A 25 16.90 21.23 18.60
C PRO A 25 15.53 21.01 17.95
N THR A 26 15.28 21.72 16.85
CA THR A 26 14.22 21.33 15.92
C THR A 26 14.43 19.87 15.57
N PRO A 27 13.46 18.97 15.83
CA PRO A 27 13.56 17.62 15.31
C PRO A 27 13.60 17.74 13.79
N SER A 28 14.77 17.52 13.21
CA SER A 28 14.92 17.28 11.78
C SER A 28 14.13 16.00 11.49
N ILE A 29 12.88 16.16 11.07
CA ILE A 29 12.17 15.12 10.36
C ILE A 29 13.03 14.85 9.13
N ARG A 30 13.80 13.76 9.16
CA ARG A 30 14.48 13.19 7.99
C ARG A 30 13.39 12.69 7.05
N ALA A 31 12.80 13.59 6.29
CA ALA A 31 12.06 13.27 5.07
C ALA A 31 13.07 13.22 3.91
N ALA A 32 13.97 12.24 3.93
CA ALA A 32 14.93 11.95 2.86
C ALA A 32 15.69 10.63 3.15
N ASP A 33 15.08 9.49 2.83
CA ASP A 33 15.80 8.25 2.46
C ASP A 33 14.93 7.30 1.60
N ASP A 34 13.60 7.36 1.74
CA ASP A 34 12.66 6.45 1.07
C ASP A 34 12.79 6.41 -0.47
N GLY A 35 13.17 7.51 -1.10
CA GLY A 35 13.33 7.58 -2.57
C GLY A 35 14.57 6.84 -3.08
N GLY A 36 15.64 6.78 -2.28
CA GLY A 36 16.88 6.09 -2.66
C GLY A 36 16.75 4.59 -2.52
N GLU A 37 16.17 4.13 -1.42
CA GLU A 37 15.97 2.70 -1.16
C GLU A 37 15.05 2.04 -2.19
N ALA A 38 13.95 2.69 -2.57
CA ALA A 38 13.01 2.18 -3.55
C ALA A 38 13.64 2.00 -4.95
N GLU A 39 14.49 2.95 -5.39
CA GLU A 39 15.16 2.84 -6.69
C GLU A 39 16.24 1.75 -6.66
N VAL A 40 16.99 1.62 -5.56
CA VAL A 40 17.95 0.52 -5.37
C VAL A 40 17.25 -0.84 -5.45
N LEU A 41 16.09 -1.01 -4.82
CA LEU A 41 15.32 -2.26 -4.91
C LEU A 41 14.86 -2.56 -6.34
N LYS A 42 14.48 -1.53 -7.09
CA LYS A 42 14.07 -1.64 -8.49
C LYS A 42 15.23 -1.99 -9.42
N GLU A 43 16.41 -1.45 -9.16
CA GLU A 43 17.67 -1.82 -9.83
C GLU A 43 18.02 -3.28 -9.53
N GLN A 44 18.05 -3.69 -8.25
CA GLN A 44 18.32 -5.07 -7.83
C GLN A 44 17.36 -6.08 -8.46
N TRP A 45 16.06 -5.73 -8.54
CA TRP A 45 15.08 -6.54 -9.25
C TRP A 45 15.39 -6.65 -10.75
N GLY A 46 15.77 -5.53 -11.38
CA GLY A 46 16.21 -5.50 -12.77
C GLY A 46 17.43 -6.40 -13.03
N ASP A 47 18.45 -6.28 -12.18
CA ASP A 47 19.69 -7.05 -12.27
C ASP A 47 19.43 -8.54 -12.09
N LEU A 48 18.60 -8.92 -11.11
CA LEU A 48 18.17 -10.31 -10.94
C LEU A 48 17.60 -10.88 -12.26
N LEU A 49 16.63 -10.19 -12.86
CA LEU A 49 15.99 -10.65 -14.09
C LEU A 49 16.97 -10.67 -15.26
N HIS A 50 17.87 -9.68 -15.34
CA HIS A 50 18.91 -9.63 -16.35
C HIS A 50 19.84 -10.85 -16.26
N TYR A 51 20.39 -11.12 -15.08
CA TYR A 51 21.33 -12.22 -14.85
C TYR A 51 20.71 -13.60 -14.99
N ILE A 52 19.40 -13.74 -14.72
CA ILE A 52 18.66 -14.96 -15.07
C ILE A 52 18.63 -15.14 -16.59
N ASN A 53 18.30 -14.10 -17.35
CA ASN A 53 18.16 -14.19 -18.81
C ASN A 53 19.49 -14.49 -19.52
N ILE A 54 20.63 -14.03 -18.98
CA ILE A 54 21.97 -14.34 -19.52
C ILE A 54 22.64 -15.55 -18.85
N ALA A 55 21.88 -16.36 -18.10
CA ALA A 55 22.34 -17.58 -17.43
C ALA A 55 23.61 -17.39 -16.55
N ARG A 56 23.64 -16.33 -15.75
CA ARG A 56 24.70 -16.06 -14.75
C ARG A 56 24.17 -16.35 -13.33
N PRO A 57 24.04 -17.62 -12.91
CA PRO A 57 23.35 -18.01 -11.67
C PRO A 57 23.99 -17.43 -10.41
N LYS A 58 25.32 -17.35 -10.33
CA LYS A 58 26.01 -16.80 -9.15
C LYS A 58 25.67 -15.33 -8.91
N LEU A 59 25.63 -14.52 -9.97
CA LEU A 59 25.25 -13.10 -9.87
C LEU A 59 23.76 -12.99 -9.54
N ALA A 60 22.90 -13.69 -10.28
CA ALA A 60 21.47 -13.71 -9.99
C ALA A 60 21.16 -14.12 -8.54
N MET A 61 21.88 -15.09 -7.99
CA MET A 61 21.74 -15.54 -6.60
C MET A 61 22.02 -14.41 -5.61
N SER A 62 23.06 -13.60 -5.82
CA SER A 62 23.40 -12.50 -4.92
C SER A 62 22.29 -11.45 -4.83
N TYR A 63 21.70 -11.06 -5.96
CA TYR A 63 20.58 -10.13 -6.02
C TYR A 63 19.29 -10.73 -5.46
N ALA A 64 19.01 -12.00 -5.76
CA ALA A 64 17.86 -12.69 -5.19
C ALA A 64 17.95 -12.78 -3.66
N GLN A 65 19.13 -13.04 -3.11
CA GLN A 65 19.35 -13.11 -1.67
C GLN A 65 19.18 -11.74 -0.99
N ALA A 66 19.61 -10.66 -1.64
CA ALA A 66 19.37 -9.30 -1.16
C ALA A 66 17.86 -8.97 -1.10
N LEU A 67 17.08 -9.38 -2.10
CA LEU A 67 15.62 -9.20 -2.13
C LEU A 67 14.89 -10.07 -1.09
N LEU A 68 15.49 -11.19 -0.70
CA LEU A 68 15.00 -12.06 0.36
C LEU A 68 15.32 -11.56 1.77
N ASP A 69 16.14 -10.52 1.92
CA ASP A 69 16.40 -9.89 3.22
C ASP A 69 15.09 -9.51 3.92
N ASN A 70 15.06 -9.69 5.24
CA ASN A 70 13.89 -9.42 6.09
C ASN A 70 13.51 -7.94 6.11
N LYS A 71 14.41 -7.03 5.71
CA LYS A 71 14.09 -5.60 5.61
C LYS A 71 13.13 -5.27 4.46
N VAL A 72 13.15 -6.05 3.38
CA VAL A 72 12.28 -5.79 2.22
C VAL A 72 10.92 -6.42 2.47
N SER A 73 9.86 -5.62 2.42
CA SER A 73 8.52 -6.11 2.67
C SER A 73 8.04 -7.04 1.55
N PRO A 74 7.19 -8.06 1.84
CA PRO A 74 6.58 -8.89 0.81
C PRO A 74 5.80 -8.07 -0.24
N ARG A 75 5.14 -6.98 0.21
CA ARG A 75 4.36 -6.09 -0.65
C ARG A 75 5.23 -5.41 -1.70
N GLU A 76 6.39 -4.89 -1.32
CA GLU A 76 7.33 -4.27 -2.27
C GLU A 76 7.82 -5.26 -3.32
N ILE A 77 8.18 -6.49 -2.90
CA ILE A 77 8.59 -7.55 -3.82
C ILE A 77 7.46 -7.88 -4.82
N TYR A 78 6.21 -7.96 -4.35
CA TYR A 78 5.06 -8.13 -5.22
C TYR A 78 4.93 -6.98 -6.23
N LEU A 79 5.00 -5.73 -5.78
CA LEU A 79 4.90 -4.55 -6.65
C LEU A 79 6.01 -4.49 -7.72
N LEU A 80 7.24 -4.86 -7.35
CA LEU A 80 8.35 -5.01 -8.30
C LEU A 80 8.06 -6.07 -9.37
N SER A 81 7.45 -7.20 -8.96
CA SER A 81 7.12 -8.30 -9.86
C SER A 81 6.06 -7.94 -10.91
N VAL A 82 5.07 -7.12 -10.54
CA VAL A 82 4.02 -6.68 -11.48
C VAL A 82 4.42 -5.43 -12.26
N GLY A 83 5.41 -4.67 -11.77
CA GLY A 83 5.91 -3.46 -12.41
C GLY A 83 6.73 -3.71 -13.69
N LYS A 84 7.29 -4.91 -13.87
CA LYS A 84 8.02 -5.30 -15.09
C LYS A 84 7.32 -6.45 -15.82
N PRO A 85 7.04 -6.33 -17.13
CA PRO A 85 6.54 -7.43 -17.94
C PRO A 85 7.45 -8.66 -17.85
N ASP A 86 6.86 -9.85 -17.98
CA ASP A 86 7.58 -11.14 -17.97
C ASP A 86 8.42 -11.46 -16.72
N SER A 87 8.32 -10.69 -15.64
CA SER A 87 9.09 -10.95 -14.41
C SER A 87 8.88 -12.37 -13.89
N LEU A 88 7.61 -12.80 -13.73
CA LEU A 88 7.28 -14.14 -13.25
C LEU A 88 7.75 -15.25 -14.20
N LYS A 89 7.66 -15.00 -15.52
CA LYS A 89 8.15 -15.93 -16.55
C LYS A 89 9.67 -16.06 -16.49
N THR A 90 10.37 -14.95 -16.28
CA THR A 90 11.82 -14.92 -16.13
C THR A 90 12.24 -15.64 -14.85
N LEU A 91 11.58 -15.39 -13.72
CA LEU A 91 11.81 -16.15 -12.49
C LEU A 91 11.62 -17.66 -12.72
N GLN A 92 10.58 -18.06 -13.46
CA GLN A 92 10.36 -19.46 -13.81
C GLN A 92 11.51 -20.05 -14.65
N LYS A 93 12.15 -19.28 -15.53
CA LYS A 93 13.37 -19.75 -16.22
C LYS A 93 14.52 -19.94 -15.21
N GLY A 94 14.61 -19.04 -14.24
CA GLY A 94 15.62 -19.07 -13.18
C GLY A 94 15.62 -20.37 -12.36
N THR A 95 14.48 -21.06 -12.23
CA THR A 95 14.42 -22.35 -11.50
C THR A 95 15.23 -23.46 -12.16
N ASN A 96 15.51 -23.34 -13.46
CA ASN A 96 16.28 -24.32 -14.23
C ASN A 96 17.79 -24.05 -14.20
N LEU A 97 18.22 -22.92 -13.63
CA LEU A 97 19.63 -22.60 -13.46
C LEU A 97 20.19 -23.33 -12.23
N GLU A 98 21.44 -23.77 -12.34
CA GLU A 98 22.13 -24.50 -11.27
C GLU A 98 22.13 -23.70 -9.95
N GLY A 99 21.69 -24.35 -8.87
CA GLY A 99 21.64 -23.76 -7.52
C GLY A 99 20.52 -22.73 -7.27
N MET A 100 19.76 -22.29 -8.27
CA MET A 100 18.80 -21.18 -8.13
C MET A 100 17.40 -21.59 -7.67
N LYS A 101 17.03 -22.87 -7.83
CA LYS A 101 15.66 -23.35 -7.63
C LYS A 101 15.07 -22.94 -6.27
N GLU A 102 15.77 -23.25 -5.18
CA GLU A 102 15.27 -22.97 -3.82
C GLU A 102 15.07 -21.47 -3.57
N THR A 103 16.04 -20.64 -3.99
CA THR A 103 15.99 -19.18 -3.82
C THR A 103 14.85 -18.55 -4.61
N ILE A 104 14.62 -19.01 -5.84
CA ILE A 104 13.49 -18.55 -6.65
C ILE A 104 12.16 -18.95 -6.03
N GLU A 105 12.03 -20.17 -5.48
CA GLU A 105 10.80 -20.58 -4.79
C GLU A 105 10.53 -19.76 -3.52
N LYS A 106 11.57 -19.42 -2.75
CA LYS A 106 11.45 -18.47 -1.62
C LYS A 106 10.95 -17.11 -2.09
N LEU A 107 11.48 -16.62 -3.21
CA LEU A 107 11.08 -15.32 -3.76
C LEU A 107 9.63 -15.36 -4.25
N ARG A 108 9.22 -16.41 -4.97
CA ARG A 108 7.82 -16.64 -5.37
C ARG A 108 6.88 -16.70 -4.17
N THR A 109 7.28 -17.38 -3.11
CA THR A 109 6.52 -17.41 -1.85
C THR A 109 6.39 -16.02 -1.23
N LYS A 110 7.45 -15.20 -1.27
CA LYS A 110 7.43 -13.82 -0.79
C LYS A 110 6.51 -12.93 -1.66
N ILE A 111 6.53 -13.10 -2.99
CA ILE A 111 5.60 -12.45 -3.93
C ILE A 111 4.15 -12.80 -3.59
N GLU A 112 3.84 -14.08 -3.39
CA GLU A 112 2.49 -14.54 -3.06
C GLU A 112 2.00 -13.95 -1.72
N LYS A 113 2.87 -13.89 -0.70
CA LYS A 113 2.56 -13.19 0.56
C LYS A 113 2.28 -11.70 0.33
N GLY A 114 3.08 -11.06 -0.53
CA GLY A 114 2.90 -9.67 -0.92
C GLY A 114 1.59 -9.42 -1.66
N TYR A 115 1.22 -10.32 -2.57
CA TYR A 115 -0.04 -10.28 -3.29
C TYR A 115 -1.24 -10.31 -2.32
N ARG A 116 -1.24 -11.24 -1.36
CA ARG A 116 -2.31 -11.33 -0.35
C ARG A 116 -2.38 -10.09 0.54
N ALA A 117 -1.23 -9.56 0.93
CA ALA A 117 -1.17 -8.31 1.69
C ALA A 117 -1.73 -7.14 0.86
N TRP A 118 -1.37 -7.05 -0.41
CA TRP A 118 -1.88 -6.03 -1.32
C TRP A 118 -3.39 -6.15 -1.59
N GLN A 119 -3.92 -7.36 -1.77
CA GLN A 119 -5.35 -7.59 -2.00
C GLN A 119 -6.23 -7.11 -0.83
N SER A 120 -5.71 -7.18 0.39
CA SER A 120 -6.42 -6.84 1.63
C SER A 120 -6.08 -5.44 2.18
N ASP A 121 -5.20 -4.70 1.51
CA ASP A 121 -4.75 -3.37 1.90
C ASP A 121 -5.87 -2.33 1.68
N PRO A 122 -6.43 -1.73 2.74
CA PRO A 122 -7.56 -0.81 2.62
C PRO A 122 -7.21 0.45 1.80
N GLU A 123 -5.96 0.93 1.89
CA GLU A 123 -5.54 2.13 1.12
C GLU A 123 -5.53 1.84 -0.38
N GLN A 124 -5.07 0.65 -0.77
CA GLN A 124 -5.07 0.22 -2.18
C GLN A 124 -6.48 -0.02 -2.72
N ILE A 125 -7.37 -0.54 -1.88
CA ILE A 125 -8.79 -0.70 -2.22
C ILE A 125 -9.43 0.67 -2.43
N GLU A 126 -9.21 1.62 -1.51
CA GLU A 126 -9.72 2.99 -1.65
C GLU A 126 -9.19 3.69 -2.90
N GLU A 127 -7.89 3.58 -3.18
CA GLU A 127 -7.30 4.11 -4.40
C GLU A 127 -7.96 3.50 -5.65
N SER A 128 -8.20 2.19 -5.64
CA SER A 128 -8.86 1.47 -6.73
C SER A 128 -10.30 1.93 -6.94
N ILE A 129 -11.03 2.23 -5.86
CA ILE A 129 -12.37 2.84 -5.94
C ILE A 129 -12.29 4.23 -6.56
N LEU A 130 -11.38 5.08 -6.09
CA LEU A 130 -11.23 6.44 -6.59
C LEU A 130 -10.80 6.49 -8.06
N MET A 131 -9.95 5.56 -8.48
CA MET A 131 -9.54 5.42 -9.89
C MET A 131 -10.74 5.22 -10.83
N MET A 132 -11.80 4.56 -10.35
CA MET A 132 -12.97 4.31 -11.18
C MET A 132 -13.62 5.60 -11.68
N ALA A 133 -13.62 6.66 -10.87
CA ALA A 133 -14.24 7.92 -11.25
C ALA A 133 -13.39 8.81 -12.17
N ARG A 134 -12.08 8.53 -12.30
CA ARG A 134 -11.13 9.46 -12.97
C ARG A 134 -11.18 9.40 -14.49
N SER A 135 -11.26 8.21 -15.08
CA SER A 135 -11.29 8.02 -16.54
C SER A 135 -11.81 6.63 -16.91
N LEU A 136 -12.11 6.38 -18.19
CA LEU A 136 -12.51 5.04 -18.65
C LEU A 136 -11.41 4.00 -18.41
N ARG A 137 -10.14 4.36 -18.66
CA ARG A 137 -9.01 3.48 -18.35
C ARG A 137 -8.88 3.25 -16.84
N GLY A 138 -9.04 4.30 -16.04
CA GLY A 138 -9.04 4.21 -14.58
C GLY A 138 -10.16 3.30 -14.05
N TYR A 139 -11.34 3.35 -14.66
CA TYR A 139 -12.44 2.41 -14.39
C TYR A 139 -12.06 0.96 -14.65
N MET A 140 -11.51 0.65 -15.82
CA MET A 140 -11.13 -0.73 -16.14
C MET A 140 -10.06 -1.27 -15.19
N ILE A 141 -9.05 -0.44 -14.86
CA ILE A 141 -7.97 -0.82 -13.94
C ILE A 141 -8.50 -0.96 -12.50
N GLY A 142 -9.20 0.05 -11.99
CA GLY A 142 -9.75 0.04 -10.64
C GLY A 142 -10.71 -1.12 -10.42
N LYS A 143 -11.60 -1.37 -11.38
CA LYS A 143 -12.50 -2.53 -11.37
C LYS A 143 -11.74 -3.86 -11.30
N GLN A 144 -10.71 -4.04 -12.14
CA GLN A 144 -9.92 -5.27 -12.14
C GLN A 144 -9.21 -5.47 -10.79
N ARG A 145 -8.62 -4.42 -10.22
CA ARG A 145 -7.99 -4.47 -8.89
C ARG A 145 -8.99 -4.81 -7.79
N LEU A 146 -10.19 -4.25 -7.83
CA LEU A 146 -11.25 -4.56 -6.85
C LEU A 146 -11.73 -6.00 -6.96
N LYS A 147 -11.79 -6.56 -8.18
CA LYS A 147 -12.05 -7.99 -8.38
C LYS A 147 -10.94 -8.86 -7.80
N GLU A 148 -9.69 -8.45 -7.94
CA GLU A 148 -8.56 -9.13 -7.32
C GLU A 148 -8.60 -9.03 -5.78
N SER A 149 -8.99 -7.90 -5.21
CA SER A 149 -9.24 -7.76 -3.77
C SER A 149 -10.42 -8.60 -3.26
N GLY A 150 -11.39 -8.90 -4.13
CA GLY A 150 -12.53 -9.79 -3.85
C GLY A 150 -13.31 -9.36 -2.62
N GLN A 151 -13.47 -10.27 -1.64
CA GLN A 151 -14.23 -10.02 -0.42
C GLN A 151 -13.73 -8.83 0.42
N HIS A 152 -12.43 -8.50 0.31
CA HIS A 152 -11.83 -7.40 1.07
C HIS A 152 -12.32 -6.03 0.59
N ALA A 153 -12.72 -5.92 -0.67
CA ALA A 153 -13.22 -4.66 -1.23
C ALA A 153 -14.66 -4.32 -0.80
N ILE A 154 -15.46 -5.33 -0.43
CA ILE A 154 -16.90 -5.19 -0.23
C ILE A 154 -17.27 -4.19 0.87
N PRO A 155 -16.65 -4.22 2.08
CA PRO A 155 -17.02 -3.29 3.14
C PRO A 155 -16.83 -1.83 2.72
N LEU A 156 -15.73 -1.52 2.03
CA LEU A 156 -15.43 -0.18 1.55
C LEU A 156 -16.35 0.25 0.39
N LEU A 157 -16.69 -0.67 -0.52
CA LEU A 157 -17.66 -0.39 -1.58
C LEU A 157 -19.04 -0.06 -1.01
N ILE A 158 -19.51 -0.85 -0.03
CA ILE A 158 -20.79 -0.61 0.66
C ILE A 158 -20.74 0.73 1.40
N GLN A 159 -19.65 1.03 2.10
CA GLN A 159 -19.48 2.31 2.79
C GLN A 159 -19.62 3.49 1.80
N LYS A 160 -19.01 3.41 0.62
CA LYS A 160 -19.16 4.45 -0.42
C LYS A 160 -20.58 4.52 -0.98
N LEU A 161 -21.30 3.40 -1.05
CA LEU A 161 -22.72 3.41 -1.44
C LEU A 161 -23.64 3.96 -0.35
N MET A 162 -23.26 3.92 0.93
CA MET A 162 -24.03 4.50 2.03
C MET A 162 -23.72 5.98 2.26
N ASP A 163 -22.53 6.44 1.86
CA ASP A 163 -22.12 7.83 2.03
C ASP A 163 -22.81 8.75 1.00
N ASP A 164 -23.66 9.66 1.48
CA ASP A 164 -24.35 10.66 0.66
C ASP A 164 -23.38 11.59 -0.10
N LYS A 165 -22.16 11.76 0.42
CA LYS A 165 -21.12 12.61 -0.21
C LYS A 165 -20.45 11.93 -1.40
N THR A 166 -20.67 10.63 -1.61
CA THR A 166 -20.09 9.92 -2.76
C THR A 166 -20.64 10.50 -4.06
N PRO A 167 -19.79 10.97 -4.99
CA PRO A 167 -20.21 11.53 -6.25
C PRO A 167 -21.07 10.55 -7.05
N LYS A 168 -22.15 11.06 -7.69
CA LYS A 168 -23.11 10.25 -8.46
C LYS A 168 -22.42 9.31 -9.46
N LEU A 169 -21.45 9.82 -10.22
CA LEU A 169 -20.68 9.02 -11.17
C LEU A 169 -19.94 7.85 -10.52
N LEU A 170 -19.32 8.07 -9.36
CA LEU A 170 -18.61 7.01 -8.64
C LEU A 170 -19.59 5.95 -8.14
N ARG A 171 -20.74 6.37 -7.59
CA ARG A 171 -21.82 5.49 -7.15
C ARG A 171 -22.32 4.61 -8.29
N GLU A 172 -22.62 5.19 -9.45
CA GLU A 172 -23.05 4.46 -10.65
C GLU A 172 -22.00 3.43 -11.09
N ARG A 173 -20.72 3.80 -11.08
CA ARG A 173 -19.62 2.88 -11.43
C ARG A 173 -19.48 1.74 -10.44
N ILE A 174 -19.61 2.01 -9.14
CA ILE A 174 -19.62 0.98 -8.10
C ILE A 174 -20.80 0.03 -8.35
N VAL A 175 -22.03 0.54 -8.47
CA VAL A 175 -23.23 -0.29 -8.70
C VAL A 175 -23.07 -1.17 -9.94
N THR A 176 -22.56 -0.61 -11.03
CA THR A 176 -22.36 -1.34 -12.30
C THR A 176 -21.42 -2.54 -12.13
N MET A 177 -20.39 -2.44 -11.30
CA MET A 177 -19.40 -3.52 -11.14
C MET A 177 -19.74 -4.53 -10.03
N LEU A 178 -20.75 -4.28 -9.18
CA LEU A 178 -21.03 -5.12 -8.00
C LEU A 178 -21.22 -6.61 -8.37
N HIS A 179 -21.87 -6.90 -9.50
CA HIS A 179 -22.07 -8.26 -9.97
C HIS A 179 -20.77 -8.93 -10.44
N GLU A 180 -19.79 -8.15 -10.90
CA GLU A 180 -18.51 -8.66 -11.39
C GLU A 180 -17.57 -9.15 -10.29
N LEU A 181 -17.84 -8.83 -9.02
CA LEU A 181 -17.14 -9.43 -7.87
C LEU A 181 -17.49 -10.92 -7.69
N GLY A 182 -18.56 -11.40 -8.32
CA GLY A 182 -18.92 -12.81 -8.37
C GLY A 182 -19.26 -13.41 -7.01
N ARG A 183 -19.01 -14.72 -6.86
CA ARG A 183 -19.47 -15.51 -5.72
C ARG A 183 -18.87 -15.08 -4.38
N ASP A 184 -17.64 -14.57 -4.40
CA ASP A 184 -16.95 -14.11 -3.19
C ASP A 184 -17.70 -12.96 -2.50
N ALA A 185 -18.54 -12.24 -3.26
CA ALA A 185 -19.33 -11.15 -2.72
C ALA A 185 -20.68 -11.53 -2.12
N VAL A 186 -21.18 -12.75 -2.38
CA VAL A 186 -22.51 -13.19 -1.95
C VAL A 186 -22.67 -13.11 -0.43
N ARG A 187 -21.64 -13.51 0.33
CA ARG A 187 -21.67 -13.46 1.79
C ARG A 187 -21.74 -12.03 2.30
N GLY A 188 -20.90 -11.14 1.77
CA GLY A 188 -20.85 -9.73 2.16
C GLY A 188 -22.16 -9.02 1.85
N TYR A 189 -22.71 -9.26 0.66
CA TYR A 189 -23.99 -8.69 0.24
C TYR A 189 -25.15 -9.22 1.08
N SER A 190 -25.21 -10.52 1.36
CA SER A 190 -26.24 -11.13 2.22
C SER A 190 -26.26 -10.53 3.63
N VAL A 191 -25.10 -10.17 4.17
CA VAL A 191 -25.03 -9.46 5.47
C VAL A 191 -25.58 -8.05 5.34
N ALA A 192 -25.19 -7.33 4.29
CA ALA A 192 -25.59 -5.94 4.07
C ALA A 192 -27.05 -5.75 3.66
N LEU A 193 -27.71 -6.79 3.12
CA LEU A 193 -29.16 -6.81 2.86
C LEU A 193 -30.02 -6.60 4.12
N LYS A 194 -29.45 -6.79 5.32
CA LYS A 194 -30.13 -6.52 6.59
C LYS A 194 -30.17 -5.04 6.97
N SER A 195 -29.57 -4.17 6.15
CA SER A 195 -29.61 -2.72 6.33
C SER A 195 -31.03 -2.16 6.16
N SER A 196 -31.32 -1.04 6.81
CA SER A 196 -32.55 -0.27 6.62
C SER A 196 -32.51 0.64 5.39
N ASP A 197 -31.34 0.81 4.76
CA ASP A 197 -31.20 1.59 3.53
C ASP A 197 -31.76 0.82 2.32
N LEU A 198 -32.96 1.23 1.89
CA LEU A 198 -33.68 0.62 0.77
C LEU A 198 -32.94 0.77 -0.57
N GLN A 199 -32.17 1.85 -0.77
CA GLN A 199 -31.40 2.03 -2.01
C GLN A 199 -30.25 1.05 -2.06
N LEU A 200 -29.48 0.94 -0.97
CA LEU A 200 -28.41 -0.05 -0.85
C LEU A 200 -28.95 -1.47 -1.07
N VAL A 201 -30.04 -1.83 -0.39
CA VAL A 201 -30.70 -3.14 -0.53
C VAL A 201 -31.08 -3.40 -1.99
N GLY A 202 -31.65 -2.41 -2.67
CA GLY A 202 -31.99 -2.51 -4.10
C GLY A 202 -30.78 -2.75 -5.00
N PHE A 203 -29.65 -2.08 -4.76
CA PHE A 203 -28.42 -2.31 -5.52
C PHE A 203 -27.86 -3.72 -5.29
N LEU A 204 -27.79 -4.15 -4.03
CA LEU A 204 -27.23 -5.46 -3.67
C LEU A 204 -28.11 -6.62 -4.16
N ALA A 205 -29.43 -6.51 -4.06
CA ALA A 205 -30.36 -7.51 -4.57
C ALA A 205 -30.25 -7.67 -6.09
N ASN A 206 -30.10 -6.56 -6.82
CA ASN A 206 -29.87 -6.60 -8.27
C ASN A 206 -28.53 -7.24 -8.63
N ALA A 207 -27.45 -6.92 -7.89
CA ALA A 207 -26.15 -7.52 -8.11
C ALA A 207 -26.17 -9.04 -7.84
N LEU A 208 -26.82 -9.48 -6.75
CA LEU A 208 -26.97 -10.91 -6.43
C LEU A 208 -27.72 -11.67 -7.52
N ARG A 209 -28.82 -11.10 -8.02
CA ARG A 209 -29.58 -11.67 -9.15
C ARG A 209 -28.70 -11.88 -10.37
N GLN A 210 -27.84 -10.92 -10.71
CA GLN A 210 -26.93 -11.01 -11.86
C GLN A 210 -25.77 -11.99 -11.64
N ILE A 211 -25.30 -12.16 -10.41
CA ILE A 211 -24.26 -13.17 -10.07
C ILE A 211 -24.80 -14.59 -10.26
N GLU A 212 -26.05 -14.83 -9.86
CA GLU A 212 -26.69 -16.13 -9.98
C GLU A 212 -27.18 -16.41 -11.41
N TYR A 213 -27.64 -15.38 -12.11
CA TYR A 213 -28.15 -15.46 -13.49
C TYR A 213 -27.46 -14.43 -14.41
N PRO A 214 -26.28 -14.76 -14.97
CA PRO A 214 -25.49 -13.84 -15.80
C PRO A 214 -26.14 -13.47 -17.15
N SER A 215 -27.27 -14.08 -17.51
CA SER A 215 -27.89 -13.93 -18.84
C SER A 215 -29.40 -14.16 -18.82
N ALA A 216 -30.14 -13.23 -18.20
CA ALA A 216 -31.59 -13.08 -18.36
C ALA A 216 -31.92 -11.66 -18.81
#